data_AF-A0A327SQA7-F1
#
_entry.id   AF-A0A327SQA7-F1
#
_cell.length_a   1.000
_cell.length_b   1.000
_cell.length_c   1.000
_cell.angle_alpha   90.00
_cell.angle_beta   90.00
_cell.angle_gamma   90.00
#
_symmetry.space_group_name_H-M   'P 1'
#
loop_
_entity.id
_entity.type
_entity.pdbx_description
1 polymer ?
#
loop_
_entity_poly.entity_id
_entity_poly.type
_entity_poly.pdbx_seq_one_letter_code
_entity_poly.pdbx_strand_id
1 'polypeptide(L)'
;RESAARGGDVAAGIEAAARWVAENLPVYALNVVLTTADELWALRYPDTHELYVLERRPGGHHGDRHLEHAGTAGHMRVHSGDLARTRATVIASERMDDDPHWRLMEPGELLHVGADHTVTRRSVLAGEPVHRLSLADLEPEAAASQKGS
;
A
#
# COMPACT_ATOMS: atom_id res chain seq x y z
N ARG A 1 -10.76 33.29 1.62
CA ARG A 1 -11.17 31.86 1.65
C ARG A 1 -10.62 31.25 0.36
N GLU A 2 -9.34 30.83 0.33
CA GLU A 2 -8.76 30.38 -0.95
C GLU A 2 -7.49 29.53 -0.76
N SER A 3 -7.51 28.62 0.22
CA SER A 3 -6.41 27.68 0.48
C SER A 3 -6.76 26.23 0.09
N ALA A 4 -7.89 25.99 -0.57
CA ALA A 4 -8.41 24.65 -0.86
C ALA A 4 -8.09 24.13 -2.28
N ALA A 5 -7.43 24.92 -3.15
CA ALA A 5 -7.25 24.58 -4.56
C ALA A 5 -5.80 24.26 -4.98
N ARG A 6 -4.86 24.15 -4.02
CA ARG A 6 -3.46 23.76 -4.32
C ARG A 6 -2.88 22.84 -3.24
N GLY A 7 -3.58 21.76 -2.91
CA GLY A 7 -2.95 20.59 -2.30
C GLY A 7 -2.00 19.98 -3.33
N GLY A 8 -0.75 20.48 -3.36
CA GLY A 8 0.24 20.18 -4.39
C GLY A 8 0.32 18.69 -4.70
N ASP A 9 0.66 18.37 -5.95
CA ASP A 9 0.68 17.01 -6.49
C ASP A 9 1.31 15.99 -5.51
N VAL A 10 0.45 15.32 -4.75
CA VAL A 10 0.84 14.40 -3.68
C VAL A 10 1.62 13.23 -4.27
N ALA A 11 1.22 12.77 -5.46
CA ALA A 11 1.92 11.72 -6.17
C ALA A 11 3.34 12.14 -6.56
N ALA A 12 3.53 13.39 -7.03
CA ALA A 12 4.85 13.94 -7.30
C ALA A 12 5.68 14.13 -6.03
N GLY A 13 5.05 14.53 -4.91
CA GLY A 13 5.71 14.66 -3.62
C GLY A 13 6.22 13.31 -3.08
N ILE A 14 5.38 12.27 -3.11
CA ILE A 14 5.75 10.90 -2.73
C ILE A 14 6.87 10.41 -3.63
N GLU A 15 6.75 10.59 -4.95
CA GLU A 15 7.79 10.19 -5.90
C GLU A 15 9.13 10.88 -5.61
N ALA A 16 9.13 12.20 -5.43
CA ALA A 16 10.34 12.96 -5.15
C ALA A 16 11.01 12.53 -3.84
N ALA A 17 10.20 12.34 -2.79
CA ALA A 17 10.70 11.86 -1.50
C ALA A 17 11.27 10.44 -1.59
N ALA A 18 10.54 9.52 -2.23
CA ALA A 18 10.98 8.13 -2.38
C ALA A 18 12.25 8.02 -3.23
N ARG A 19 12.38 8.84 -4.27
CA ARG A 19 13.61 8.94 -5.07
C ARG A 19 14.78 9.45 -4.23
N TRP A 20 14.59 10.52 -3.47
CA TRP A 20 15.63 11.03 -2.59
C TRP A 20 16.05 9.97 -1.55
N VAL A 21 15.09 9.25 -0.95
CA VAL A 21 15.38 8.14 -0.02
C VAL A 21 16.18 7.03 -0.71
N ALA A 22 15.76 6.60 -1.90
CA ALA A 22 16.44 5.57 -2.68
C ALA A 22 17.90 5.93 -3.02
N GLU A 23 18.16 7.22 -3.26
CA GLU A 23 19.48 7.73 -3.66
C GLU A 23 20.40 8.01 -2.47
N ASN A 24 19.86 8.40 -1.31
CA ASN A 24 20.64 9.04 -0.25
C ASN A 24 20.65 8.28 1.08
N LEU A 25 19.71 7.37 1.32
CA LEU A 25 19.58 6.68 2.61
C LEU A 25 19.83 5.18 2.49
N PRO A 26 20.36 4.53 3.54
CA PRO A 26 20.26 3.09 3.70
C PRO A 26 18.79 2.65 3.79
N VAL A 27 18.35 1.76 2.89
CA VAL A 27 16.94 1.34 2.82
C VAL A 27 16.84 -0.18 2.95
N TYR A 28 16.16 -0.64 3.99
CA TYR A 28 15.74 -2.04 4.14
C TYR A 28 14.37 -2.28 3.51
N ALA A 29 13.36 -1.49 3.89
CA ALA A 29 12.00 -1.54 3.37
C ALA A 29 11.32 -0.16 3.53
N LEU A 30 10.42 0.17 2.61
CA LEU A 30 9.61 1.38 2.55
C LEU A 30 8.25 1.02 1.92
N ASN A 31 7.25 0.79 2.77
CA ASN A 31 5.86 0.77 2.35
C ASN A 31 5.19 2.06 2.82
N VAL A 32 4.55 2.79 1.91
CA VAL A 32 3.81 4.02 2.21
C VAL A 32 2.34 3.79 1.91
N VAL A 33 1.47 4.17 2.84
CA VAL A 33 0.02 4.30 2.61
C VAL A 33 -0.38 5.67 3.12
N LEU A 34 -0.92 6.51 2.25
CA LEU A 34 -1.37 7.87 2.57
C LEU A 34 -2.81 8.04 2.09
N THR A 35 -3.65 8.65 2.91
CA THR A 35 -5.05 8.92 2.56
C THR A 35 -5.41 10.37 2.81
N THR A 36 -6.31 10.90 1.97
CA THR A 36 -7.08 12.12 2.24
C THR A 36 -8.52 11.72 2.59
N ALA A 37 -9.44 12.69 2.56
CA ALA A 37 -10.86 12.40 2.75
C ALA A 37 -11.46 11.52 1.64
N ASP A 38 -10.87 11.56 0.44
CA ASP A 38 -11.43 11.02 -0.80
C ASP A 38 -10.42 10.24 -1.65
N GLU A 39 -9.12 10.34 -1.38
CA GLU A 39 -8.07 9.72 -2.19
C GLU A 39 -7.13 8.85 -1.35
N LEU A 40 -6.44 7.91 -2.01
CA LEU A 40 -5.45 7.03 -1.41
C LEU A 40 -4.22 6.90 -2.31
N TRP A 41 -3.04 6.91 -1.72
CA TRP A 41 -1.77 6.59 -2.37
C TRP A 41 -1.10 5.43 -1.65
N ALA A 42 -0.51 4.51 -2.41
CA ALA A 42 0.30 3.43 -1.87
C ALA A 42 1.59 3.26 -2.68
N LEU A 43 2.71 3.02 -1.99
CA LEU A 43 4.01 2.73 -2.59
C LEU A 43 4.63 1.53 -1.86
N ARG A 44 5.21 0.59 -2.62
CA ARG A 44 6.05 -0.49 -2.09
C ARG A 44 7.46 -0.34 -2.65
N TYR A 45 8.48 -0.33 -1.79
CA TYR A 45 9.87 -0.21 -2.22
C TYR A 45 10.88 -0.64 -1.14
N PRO A 46 12.00 -1.33 -1.46
CA PRO A 46 12.16 -2.21 -2.60
C PRO A 46 11.27 -3.46 -2.42
N ASP A 47 11.71 -4.63 -2.89
CA ASP A 47 10.93 -5.87 -2.83
C ASP A 47 11.00 -6.61 -1.48
N THR A 48 11.52 -5.98 -0.41
CA THR A 48 11.75 -6.63 0.89
C THR A 48 10.47 -7.01 1.64
N HIS A 49 9.51 -6.08 1.78
CA HIS A 49 8.23 -6.34 2.45
C HIS A 49 7.09 -6.34 1.45
N GLU A 50 6.10 -7.21 1.67
CA GLU A 50 4.93 -7.31 0.82
C GLU A 50 3.97 -6.15 1.06
N LEU A 51 3.28 -5.74 0.00
CA LEU A 51 2.16 -4.81 0.04
C LEU A 51 1.23 -5.20 -1.11
N TYR A 52 0.05 -5.67 -0.77
CA TYR A 52 -0.97 -6.12 -1.70
C TYR A 52 -2.04 -5.06 -1.91
N VAL A 53 -2.62 -5.08 -3.10
CA VAL A 53 -3.84 -4.33 -3.43
C VAL A 53 -4.93 -5.29 -3.88
N LEU A 54 -6.17 -5.01 -3.46
CA LEU A 54 -7.38 -5.64 -3.95
C LEU A 54 -8.38 -4.57 -4.39
N GLU A 55 -8.76 -4.58 -5.66
CA GLU A 55 -9.85 -3.76 -6.21
C GLU A 55 -11.17 -4.54 -6.13
N ARG A 56 -12.03 -4.18 -5.18
CA ARG A 56 -13.34 -4.81 -4.98
C ARG A 56 -14.42 -4.08 -5.77
N ARG A 57 -15.15 -4.84 -6.58
CA ARG A 57 -16.45 -4.40 -7.13
C ARG A 57 -17.51 -4.42 -6.01
N PRO A 58 -18.60 -3.64 -6.14
CA PRO A 58 -19.76 -3.78 -5.26
C PRO A 58 -20.21 -5.26 -5.21
N GLY A 59 -20.52 -5.78 -4.02
CA GLY A 59 -20.88 -7.18 -3.78
C GLY A 59 -19.70 -8.14 -3.54
N GLY A 60 -18.45 -7.70 -3.75
CA GLY A 60 -17.26 -8.57 -3.65
C GLY A 60 -17.20 -9.65 -4.75
N HIS A 61 -16.20 -10.54 -4.68
CA HIS A 61 -15.99 -11.58 -5.72
C HIS A 61 -17.18 -12.55 -5.87
N HIS A 62 -17.96 -12.77 -4.81
CA HIS A 62 -19.11 -13.68 -4.80
C HIS A 62 -20.48 -13.00 -4.73
N GLY A 63 -20.56 -11.68 -4.95
CA GLY A 63 -21.82 -10.95 -5.09
C GLY A 63 -22.58 -10.59 -3.80
N ASP A 64 -22.42 -11.33 -2.69
CA ASP A 64 -23.25 -11.14 -1.49
C ASP A 64 -22.54 -11.37 -0.14
N ARG A 65 -21.23 -11.17 -0.03
CA ARG A 65 -20.53 -11.32 1.28
C ARG A 65 -20.00 -10.00 1.83
N HIS A 66 -20.51 -9.68 3.01
CA HIS A 66 -19.94 -8.74 3.97
C HIS A 66 -18.45 -9.07 4.18
N LEU A 67 -17.61 -8.07 4.40
CA LEU A 67 -16.20 -8.27 4.77
C LEU A 67 -16.19 -9.01 6.12
N GLU A 68 -15.96 -10.32 6.11
CA GLU A 68 -15.64 -11.13 7.28
C GLU A 68 -14.19 -11.57 7.13
N HIS A 69 -13.27 -10.75 7.64
CA HIS A 69 -11.85 -11.02 7.51
C HIS A 69 -11.23 -11.15 8.89
N ALA A 70 -10.43 -12.21 9.05
CA ALA A 70 -9.55 -12.40 10.19
C ALA A 70 -8.13 -12.37 9.64
N GLY A 71 -7.33 -11.37 10.02
CA GLY A 71 -5.88 -11.39 9.75
C GLY A 71 -5.22 -12.63 10.37
N THR A 72 -3.98 -12.93 10.00
CA THR A 72 -3.22 -14.16 10.32
C THR A 72 -2.97 -14.47 11.81
N ALA A 73 -3.57 -13.71 12.72
CA ALA A 73 -3.62 -14.02 14.16
C ALA A 73 -5.00 -13.76 14.81
N GLY A 74 -6.07 -13.58 14.02
CA GLY A 74 -7.41 -13.31 14.54
C GLY A 74 -7.60 -11.94 15.22
N HIS A 75 -6.59 -11.06 15.15
CA HIS A 75 -6.55 -9.80 15.89
C HIS A 75 -7.13 -8.58 15.15
N MET A 76 -7.48 -8.71 13.87
CA MET A 76 -8.10 -7.63 13.11
C MET A 76 -9.31 -8.17 12.34
N ARG A 77 -10.50 -7.74 12.76
CA ARG A 77 -11.75 -7.89 12.01
C ARG A 77 -12.19 -6.54 11.50
N VAL A 78 -12.10 -6.33 10.20
CA VAL A 78 -12.71 -5.18 9.55
C VAL A 78 -14.07 -5.63 9.04
N HIS A 79 -15.14 -5.18 9.71
CA HIS A 79 -16.50 -5.35 9.26
C HIS A 79 -16.96 -4.01 8.69
N SER A 80 -17.25 -3.96 7.38
CA SER A 80 -17.89 -2.80 6.79
C SER A 80 -19.08 -3.24 5.94
N GLY A 81 -20.28 -2.92 6.42
CA GLY A 81 -21.55 -3.21 5.75
C GLY A 81 -21.74 -2.42 4.45
N ASP A 82 -21.06 -1.29 4.33
CA ASP A 82 -21.17 -0.42 3.17
C ASP A 82 -20.37 -0.92 1.97
N LEU A 83 -19.33 -1.74 2.22
CA LEU A 83 -18.52 -2.40 1.18
C LEU A 83 -19.27 -3.48 0.38
N ALA A 84 -20.50 -3.83 0.79
CA ALA A 84 -21.38 -4.67 0.00
C ALA A 84 -21.98 -3.93 -1.20
N ARG A 85 -22.08 -2.58 -1.15
CA ARG A 85 -22.75 -1.77 -2.18
C ARG A 85 -21.84 -0.76 -2.89
N THR A 86 -20.62 -0.59 -2.43
CA THR A 86 -19.69 0.44 -2.94
C THR A 86 -18.39 -0.18 -3.43
N ARG A 87 -17.82 0.39 -4.50
CA ARG A 87 -16.45 0.05 -4.95
C ARG A 87 -15.47 0.38 -3.84
N ALA A 88 -14.47 -0.47 -3.64
CA ALA A 88 -13.44 -0.19 -2.66
C ALA A 88 -12.10 -0.79 -3.07
N THR A 89 -11.03 -0.12 -2.67
CA THR A 89 -9.66 -0.61 -2.82
C THR A 89 -9.10 -0.88 -1.45
N VAL A 90 -8.57 -2.09 -1.25
CA VAL A 90 -7.93 -2.51 -0.01
C VAL A 90 -6.43 -2.56 -0.25
N ILE A 91 -5.65 -1.97 0.65
CA ILE A 91 -4.19 -2.07 0.70
C ILE A 91 -3.82 -2.78 1.99
N ALA A 92 -3.02 -3.84 1.93
CA ALA A 92 -2.64 -4.63 3.09
C ALA A 92 -1.25 -5.24 2.93
N SER A 93 -0.55 -5.48 4.03
CA SER A 93 0.77 -6.15 4.02
C SER A 93 0.68 -7.64 3.64
N GLU A 94 -0.50 -8.23 3.75
CA GLU A 94 -0.78 -9.63 3.42
C GLU A 94 -2.16 -9.76 2.76
N ARG A 95 -2.40 -10.88 2.07
CA ARG A 95 -3.73 -11.21 1.56
C ARG A 95 -4.63 -11.57 2.73
N MET A 96 -5.75 -10.88 2.86
CA MET A 96 -6.65 -11.06 4.01
C MET A 96 -7.73 -12.14 3.79
N ASP A 97 -7.93 -12.59 2.54
CA ASP A 97 -8.82 -13.70 2.14
C ASP A 97 -8.31 -14.38 0.87
N ASP A 98 -9.09 -15.35 0.38
CA ASP A 98 -8.83 -16.11 -0.83
C ASP A 98 -9.29 -15.40 -2.12
N ASP A 99 -9.58 -14.08 -2.12
CA ASP A 99 -9.97 -13.36 -3.34
C ASP A 99 -8.82 -13.44 -4.37
N PRO A 100 -9.04 -14.03 -5.56
CA PRO A 100 -7.97 -14.23 -6.54
C PRO A 100 -7.47 -12.91 -7.15
N HIS A 101 -8.13 -11.78 -6.90
CA HIS A 101 -7.74 -10.47 -7.40
C HIS A 101 -6.76 -9.73 -6.50
N TRP A 102 -6.37 -10.31 -5.36
CA TRP A 102 -5.23 -9.80 -4.62
C TRP A 102 -3.98 -9.78 -5.50
N ARG A 103 -3.36 -8.62 -5.62
CA ARG A 103 -2.15 -8.42 -6.40
C ARG A 103 -1.06 -7.84 -5.52
N LEU A 104 0.10 -8.47 -5.48
CA LEU A 104 1.30 -7.89 -4.88
C LEU A 104 1.70 -6.66 -5.70
N MET A 105 1.88 -5.52 -5.04
CA MET A 105 2.37 -4.31 -5.70
C MET A 105 3.80 -4.52 -6.19
N GLU A 106 4.13 -3.99 -7.37
CA GLU A 106 5.49 -4.09 -7.88
C GLU A 106 6.43 -3.18 -7.07
N PRO A 107 7.70 -3.54 -6.89
CA PRO A 107 8.68 -2.64 -6.28
C PRO A 107 8.79 -1.35 -7.09
N GLY A 108 8.71 -0.21 -6.40
CA GLY A 108 8.72 1.11 -7.04
C GLY A 108 7.41 1.50 -7.71
N GLU A 109 6.34 0.73 -7.55
CA GLU A 109 4.99 1.08 -8.03
C GLU A 109 4.31 2.05 -7.06
N LEU A 110 3.95 3.23 -7.58
CA LEU A 110 3.01 4.14 -6.93
C LEU A 110 1.61 3.89 -7.48
N LEU A 111 0.72 3.46 -6.59
CA LEU A 111 -0.71 3.34 -6.83
C LEU A 111 -1.44 4.57 -6.29
N HIS A 112 -2.40 5.08 -7.05
CA HIS A 112 -3.30 6.16 -6.63
C HIS A 112 -4.74 5.78 -6.91
N VAL A 113 -5.59 5.90 -5.89
CA VAL A 113 -7.04 5.79 -5.98
C VAL A 113 -7.59 7.21 -5.90
N GLY A 114 -8.15 7.69 -7.01
CA GLY A 114 -8.78 9.01 -7.07
C GLY A 114 -10.14 9.05 -6.37
N ALA A 115 -10.68 10.26 -6.20
CA ALA A 115 -11.98 10.50 -5.56
C ALA A 115 -13.16 9.81 -6.26
N ASP A 116 -13.01 9.44 -7.54
CA ASP A 116 -13.97 8.67 -8.34
C ASP A 116 -13.75 7.15 -8.24
N HIS A 117 -12.84 6.71 -7.37
CA HIS A 117 -12.33 5.34 -7.23
C HIS A 117 -11.60 4.81 -8.46
N THR A 118 -11.17 5.67 -9.40
CA THR A 118 -10.28 5.26 -10.48
C THR A 118 -8.91 4.93 -9.92
N VAL A 119 -8.43 3.72 -10.21
CA VAL A 119 -7.10 3.26 -9.80
C VAL A 119 -6.11 3.50 -10.92
N THR A 120 -5.07 4.29 -10.63
CA THR A 120 -3.92 4.49 -11.52
C THR A 120 -2.66 3.92 -10.88
N ARG A 121 -1.74 3.47 -11.73
CA ARG A 121 -0.51 2.79 -11.33
C ARG A 121 0.63 3.28 -12.20
N ARG A 122 1.76 3.57 -11.58
CA ARG A 122 2.94 4.08 -12.27
C ARG A 122 4.19 3.59 -11.55
N SER A 123 5.14 3.05 -12.32
CA SER A 123 6.49 2.80 -11.82
C SER A 123 7.19 4.15 -11.67
N VAL A 124 7.56 4.50 -10.45
CA VAL A 124 8.21 5.77 -10.09
C VAL A 124 9.66 5.59 -9.69
N LEU A 125 10.05 4.34 -9.37
CA LEU A 125 11.41 3.91 -9.07
C LEU A 125 11.71 2.66 -9.91
N ALA A 126 12.72 2.73 -10.77
CA ALA A 126 13.03 1.69 -11.76
C ALA A 126 14.16 0.74 -11.32
N GLY A 127 14.74 0.93 -10.13
CA GLY A 127 15.89 0.16 -9.65
C GLY A 127 15.96 0.11 -8.14
N GLU A 128 16.97 -0.59 -7.63
CA GLU A 128 17.21 -0.78 -6.21
C GLU A 128 17.72 0.49 -5.51
N PRO A 129 17.53 0.62 -4.18
CA PRO A 129 18.16 1.68 -3.42
C PRO A 129 19.68 1.60 -3.56
N VAL A 130 20.34 2.76 -3.69
CA VAL A 130 21.81 2.86 -3.80
C VAL A 130 22.49 2.21 -2.59
N HIS A 131 21.85 2.30 -1.43
CA HIS A 131 22.33 1.74 -0.17
C HIS A 131 21.33 0.70 0.36
N ARG A 132 21.04 -0.34 -0.42
CA ARG A 132 20.12 -1.41 0.02
C ARG A 132 20.66 -2.16 1.23
N LEU A 133 19.84 -2.29 2.26
CA LEU A 133 20.10 -3.11 3.43
C LEU A 133 19.47 -4.49 3.29
N SER A 134 20.15 -5.50 3.81
CA SER A 134 19.63 -6.84 4.05
C SER A 134 19.32 -7.05 5.53
N LEU A 135 18.66 -8.16 5.88
CA LEU A 135 18.36 -8.49 7.27
C LEU A 135 19.65 -8.67 8.11
N ALA A 136 20.75 -9.06 7.47
CA ALA A 136 22.05 -9.22 8.11
C ALA A 136 22.73 -7.89 8.45
N ASP A 137 22.31 -6.80 7.80
CA ASP A 137 22.83 -5.45 8.03
C ASP A 137 22.05 -4.72 9.14
N LEU A 138 20.98 -5.33 9.66
CA LEU A 138 20.20 -4.79 10.75
C LEU A 138 20.77 -5.24 12.10
N GLU A 139 20.84 -4.30 13.06
CA GLU A 139 21.08 -4.63 14.46
C GLU A 139 20.06 -5.69 14.94
N PRO A 140 20.43 -6.61 15.85
CA PRO A 140 19.58 -7.76 16.23
C PRO A 140 18.16 -7.39 16.66
N GLU A 141 17.98 -6.28 17.37
CA GLU A 141 16.67 -5.78 17.81
C GLU A 141 15.82 -5.27 16.63
N ALA A 142 16.45 -4.56 15.69
CA ALA A 142 15.80 -4.12 14.46
C ALA A 142 15.41 -5.33 13.60
N ALA A 143 16.30 -6.30 13.44
CA ALA A 143 16.07 -7.53 12.69
C ALA A 143 14.91 -8.37 13.26
N ALA A 144 14.78 -8.44 14.59
CA ALA A 144 13.67 -9.13 15.24
C ALA A 144 12.32 -8.49 14.92
N SER A 145 12.27 -7.15 14.83
CA SER A 145 11.06 -6.39 14.50
C SER A 145 10.66 -6.46 13.02
N GLN A 146 11.54 -6.96 12.14
CA GLN A 146 11.26 -7.12 10.70
C GLN A 146 10.76 -8.53 10.34
N LYS A 147 10.84 -9.49 11.25
CA LYS A 147 10.26 -10.81 11.05
C LYS A 147 8.78 -10.69 11.39
N GLY A 148 7.92 -10.66 10.37
CA GLY A 148 6.46 -10.66 10.55
C GLY A 148 6.05 -11.69 11.60
N SER A 149 5.15 -11.28 12.50
CA SER A 149 4.74 -12.08 13.64
C SER A 149 4.02 -13.36 13.25
#